data_AF-A0A7S2Y8U8-F1
#
_entry.id   AF-A0A7S2Y8U8-F1
#
_cell.length_a   1.000
_cell.length_b   1.000
_cell.length_c   1.000
_cell.angle_alpha   90.00
_cell.angle_beta   90.00
_cell.angle_gamma   90.00
#
_symmetry.space_group_name_H-M   'P 1'
#
loop_
_entity.id
_entity.type
_entity.pdbx_description
1 polymer ?
#
loop_
_entity_poly.entity_id
_entity_poly.type
_entity_poly.pdbx_seq_one_letter_code
_entity_poly.pdbx_strand_id
1 'polypeptide(L)'
;MAEVQGEITHGLRSTDDPNAANEKTDETLNRVAPMAVVRCSRGGKTRFLYEIARMMRGYNKYLATEVACLYVSFNDYSSIREWEYKDPLQALLRRIAFEARVEQQDEAKAGRTELFLSYIEKKPVWEKESFLEWIGDTSCVLLIDEMNNLKCLRYAESREASDFCQFLKFHFIGKENRYLVFSSHVMGTLPFVSEFMDASEGSARAIELQKLPLVPSLAKAITLNKWIDSTREAVYYGLVPGIIYEAPMRGKNISGKRQQAVINFIKRSTGKYDVALFKILKSLINGEWEIVPEDLLILLDSAPDMDGLVQKIQWIPFHLQHVLESMGRETFDNARLAEKLAEFCNIKGSKENSGEGWESLFVLFLFAYCLTGTSDGTFVLGDWFAHGEPPKVFLNGPYSASNNDGRLISACKTWDELEPGMELGEAPQLSIYYPTHNSFEVYDVIVVYSENRKSQCVFGYQLKEGKATREHAAHSSMSRSFFVQGSPPRSTISKDAKGWCVPNKEVIDSFFGESGKHWTPQAWKAFSAASNDG
;
A
#
# COMPACT_ATOMS: atom_id res chain seq x y z
N MET A 1 -14.41 -20.65 -47.46
CA MET A 1 -14.47 -22.13 -47.41
C MET A 1 -13.15 -22.67 -47.93
N ALA A 2 -12.26 -23.01 -47.01
CA ALA A 2 -11.13 -23.93 -47.20
C ALA A 2 -10.56 -24.15 -45.79
N GLU A 3 -10.85 -25.32 -45.22
CA GLU A 3 -10.31 -25.79 -43.95
C GLU A 3 -8.86 -26.25 -44.14
N VAL A 4 -7.99 -25.87 -43.21
CA VAL A 4 -6.66 -26.46 -43.04
C VAL A 4 -6.66 -27.11 -41.65
N GLN A 5 -6.76 -28.43 -41.63
CA GLN A 5 -6.57 -29.25 -40.43
C GLN A 5 -5.08 -29.49 -40.22
N GLY A 6 -4.56 -29.09 -39.06
CA GLY A 6 -3.24 -29.47 -38.56
C GLY A 6 -3.39 -30.47 -37.42
N GLU A 7 -2.89 -31.68 -37.61
CA GLU A 7 -2.80 -32.74 -36.61
C GLU A 7 -1.81 -32.34 -35.49
N ILE A 8 -2.26 -32.44 -34.23
CA ILE A 8 -1.39 -32.43 -33.05
C ILE A 8 -1.32 -33.87 -32.53
N THR A 9 -0.15 -34.47 -32.63
CA THR A 9 0.17 -35.79 -32.09
C THR A 9 0.37 -35.71 -30.58
N HIS A 10 -0.57 -36.28 -29.83
CA HIS A 10 -0.40 -36.55 -28.39
C HIS A 10 0.60 -37.69 -28.19
N GLY A 11 1.73 -37.39 -27.56
CA GLY A 11 2.65 -38.39 -27.02
C GLY A 11 2.05 -39.07 -25.79
N LEU A 12 1.67 -40.34 -25.94
CA LEU A 12 1.33 -41.24 -24.85
C LEU A 12 2.56 -41.47 -23.95
N ARG A 13 2.52 -40.97 -22.71
CA ARG A 13 3.45 -41.39 -21.65
C ARG A 13 2.89 -42.65 -20.97
N SER A 14 3.75 -43.67 -20.92
CA SER A 14 3.56 -44.94 -20.22
C SER A 14 3.15 -44.73 -18.75
N THR A 15 2.03 -45.32 -18.35
CA THR A 15 1.54 -45.42 -16.97
C THR A 15 1.70 -46.87 -16.51
N ASP A 16 2.88 -47.24 -16.02
CA ASP A 16 3.10 -48.50 -15.32
C ASP A 16 4.18 -48.30 -14.25
N ASP A 17 3.85 -47.54 -13.19
CA ASP A 17 4.58 -47.61 -11.92
C ASP A 17 3.73 -48.40 -10.90
N PRO A 18 4.12 -49.64 -10.55
CA PRO A 18 3.35 -50.51 -9.66
C PRO A 18 3.36 -50.09 -8.17
N ASN A 19 3.94 -48.94 -7.82
CA ASN A 19 3.89 -48.37 -6.47
C ASN A 19 2.75 -47.37 -6.20
N ALA A 20 1.86 -47.10 -7.16
CA ALA A 20 0.80 -46.07 -7.03
C ALA A 20 -0.37 -46.43 -6.10
N ALA A 21 -0.34 -47.57 -5.40
CA ALA A 21 -1.46 -48.08 -4.61
C ALA A 21 -1.31 -47.81 -3.09
N ASN A 22 -1.25 -46.55 -2.67
CA ASN A 22 -1.76 -46.05 -1.36
C ASN A 22 -1.49 -44.57 -1.07
N GLU A 23 -1.14 -43.74 -2.05
CA GLU A 23 -1.09 -42.29 -1.80
C GLU A 23 -2.51 -41.75 -1.74
N LYS A 24 -3.01 -41.51 -0.52
CA LYS A 24 -4.13 -40.59 -0.32
C LYS A 24 -3.78 -39.30 -1.04
N THR A 25 -4.55 -38.96 -2.07
CA THR A 25 -4.42 -37.67 -2.75
C THR A 25 -4.54 -36.56 -1.71
N ASP A 26 -3.73 -35.49 -1.85
CA ASP A 26 -3.65 -34.37 -0.90
C ASP A 26 -5.04 -33.73 -0.62
N GLU A 27 -6.00 -33.93 -1.54
CA GLU A 27 -7.41 -33.55 -1.43
C GLU A 27 -8.16 -34.16 -0.22
N THR A 28 -7.70 -35.30 0.32
CA THR A 28 -8.40 -36.01 1.41
C THR A 28 -7.84 -35.71 2.80
N LEU A 29 -6.72 -34.98 2.90
CA LEU A 29 -6.07 -34.66 4.16
C LEU A 29 -6.44 -33.24 4.59
N ASN A 30 -7.13 -33.11 5.74
CA ASN A 30 -7.38 -31.82 6.40
C ASN A 30 -6.05 -31.22 6.89
N ARG A 31 -5.37 -30.48 6.00
CA ARG A 31 -4.09 -29.82 6.26
C ARG A 31 -4.28 -28.32 6.33
N VAL A 32 -3.59 -27.67 7.26
CA VAL A 32 -3.63 -26.21 7.41
C VAL A 32 -2.87 -25.56 6.25
N ALA A 33 -3.47 -24.51 5.68
CA ALA A 33 -2.87 -23.73 4.60
C ALA A 33 -1.59 -23.00 5.07
N PRO A 34 -0.59 -22.81 4.19
CA PRO A 34 0.51 -21.90 4.47
C PRO A 34 -0.02 -20.49 4.71
N MET A 35 0.61 -19.77 5.63
CA MET A 35 0.19 -18.42 6.01
C MET A 35 1.18 -17.38 5.52
N ALA A 36 0.67 -16.34 4.86
CA ALA A 36 1.43 -15.17 4.47
C ALA A 36 1.00 -13.94 5.26
N VAL A 37 1.96 -13.13 5.70
CA VAL A 37 1.71 -11.86 6.37
C VAL A 37 2.32 -10.75 5.52
N VAL A 38 1.48 -9.92 4.89
CA VAL A 38 1.95 -8.83 4.04
C VAL A 38 1.51 -7.48 4.61
N ARG A 39 2.50 -6.60 4.87
CA ARG A 39 2.30 -5.25 5.41
C ARG A 39 3.56 -4.39 5.21
N CYS A 40 3.38 -3.08 5.24
CA CYS A 40 4.43 -2.07 5.18
C CYS A 40 5.58 -2.28 6.21
N SER A 41 6.70 -1.60 5.95
CA SER A 41 7.83 -1.48 6.86
C SER A 41 7.40 -0.91 8.19
N ARG A 42 7.90 -1.51 9.28
CA ARG A 42 7.49 -1.21 10.66
C ARG A 42 6.03 -1.52 10.98
N GLY A 43 5.30 -2.24 10.13
CA GLY A 43 3.91 -2.57 10.40
C GLY A 43 3.66 -3.77 11.34
N GLY A 44 4.71 -4.30 11.98
CA GLY A 44 4.60 -5.30 13.04
C GLY A 44 4.74 -6.78 12.60
N LYS A 45 5.12 -7.06 11.35
CA LYS A 45 5.29 -8.43 10.84
C LYS A 45 6.26 -9.29 11.65
N THR A 46 7.48 -8.78 11.85
CA THR A 46 8.50 -9.44 12.66
C THR A 46 7.99 -9.68 14.08
N ARG A 47 7.30 -8.70 14.69
CA ARG A 47 6.70 -8.87 16.02
C ARG A 47 5.63 -9.95 16.02
N PHE A 48 4.78 -10.01 15.01
CA PHE A 48 3.74 -11.03 14.87
C PHE A 48 4.35 -12.44 14.82
N LEU A 49 5.41 -12.65 14.03
CA LEU A 49 6.11 -13.94 13.98
C LEU A 49 6.72 -14.31 15.35
N TYR A 50 7.34 -13.35 16.04
CA TYR A 50 7.83 -13.59 17.40
C TYR A 50 6.72 -13.92 18.40
N GLU A 51 5.54 -13.31 18.26
CA GLU A 51 4.38 -13.64 19.09
C GLU A 51 3.86 -15.05 18.81
N ILE A 52 3.82 -15.50 17.55
CA ILE A 52 3.51 -16.90 17.23
C ILE A 52 4.49 -17.83 17.93
N ALA A 53 5.80 -17.61 17.74
CA ALA A 53 6.83 -18.44 18.34
C ALA A 53 6.72 -18.49 19.88
N ARG A 54 6.46 -17.34 20.50
CA ARG A 54 6.28 -17.22 21.96
C ARG A 54 5.02 -17.92 22.44
N MET A 55 3.89 -17.70 21.76
CA MET A 55 2.61 -18.28 22.13
C MET A 55 2.62 -19.80 21.98
N MET A 56 3.25 -20.34 20.93
CA MET A 56 3.39 -21.79 20.76
C MET A 56 4.06 -22.45 21.99
N ARG A 57 5.14 -21.85 22.50
CA ARG A 57 5.83 -22.37 23.70
C ARG A 57 5.00 -22.22 24.97
N GLY A 58 4.09 -21.26 25.03
CA GLY A 58 3.26 -20.98 26.22
C GLY A 58 1.87 -21.61 26.21
N TYR A 59 1.39 -22.09 25.06
CA TYR A 59 0.00 -22.51 24.88
C TYR A 59 -0.33 -23.83 25.57
N ASN A 60 0.51 -24.86 25.38
CA ASN A 60 0.42 -26.11 26.11
C ASN A 60 1.77 -26.85 26.14
N LYS A 61 1.86 -27.88 27.00
CA LYS A 61 3.08 -28.68 27.16
C LYS A 61 3.51 -29.37 25.87
N TYR A 62 2.57 -29.88 25.07
CA TYR A 62 2.86 -30.59 23.83
C TYR A 62 3.57 -29.68 22.81
N LEU A 63 3.05 -28.48 22.54
CA LEU A 63 3.70 -27.52 21.64
C LEU A 63 5.06 -27.05 22.14
N ALA A 64 5.27 -27.05 23.45
CA ALA A 64 6.54 -26.65 24.05
C ALA A 64 7.63 -27.73 23.95
N THR A 65 7.26 -29.02 23.96
CA THR A 65 8.24 -30.13 23.99
C THR A 65 8.32 -30.95 22.71
N GLU A 66 7.22 -31.05 21.96
CA GLU A 66 7.09 -31.97 20.81
C GLU A 66 7.07 -31.25 19.45
N VAL A 67 6.91 -29.91 19.43
CA VAL A 67 6.85 -29.13 18.19
C VAL A 67 8.01 -28.15 18.10
N ALA A 68 8.89 -28.35 17.12
CA ALA A 68 9.98 -27.42 16.88
C ALA A 68 9.46 -26.12 16.22
N CYS A 69 9.86 -24.97 16.75
CA CYS A 69 9.59 -23.67 16.15
C CYS A 69 10.87 -23.14 15.50
N LEU A 70 10.95 -23.21 14.17
CA LEU A 70 12.10 -22.81 13.38
C LEU A 70 11.87 -21.37 12.90
N TYR A 71 12.53 -20.39 13.52
CA TYR A 71 12.45 -18.99 13.08
C TYR A 71 13.67 -18.63 12.25
N VAL A 72 13.45 -18.15 11.03
CA VAL A 72 14.50 -17.67 10.12
C VAL A 72 14.17 -16.25 9.71
N SER A 73 15.14 -15.35 9.81
CA SER A 73 15.00 -13.99 9.28
C SER A 73 15.99 -13.73 8.17
N PHE A 74 15.49 -13.14 7.08
CA PHE A 74 16.28 -12.60 5.98
C PHE A 74 16.59 -11.10 6.16
N ASN A 75 16.46 -10.59 7.39
CA ASN A 75 16.59 -9.17 7.69
C ASN A 75 17.18 -8.80 9.07
N ASP A 76 17.29 -9.73 10.04
CA ASP A 76 17.63 -9.39 11.43
C ASP A 76 19.12 -9.08 11.65
N TYR A 77 19.99 -10.08 11.56
CA TYR A 77 21.38 -10.00 12.05
C TYR A 77 22.44 -10.14 10.93
N SER A 78 22.06 -10.34 9.68
CA SER A 78 22.99 -10.36 8.56
C SER A 78 22.32 -9.80 7.32
N SER A 79 22.97 -8.87 6.62
CA SER A 79 22.55 -8.50 5.27
C SER A 79 22.55 -9.73 4.37
N ILE A 80 21.58 -9.84 3.46
CA ILE A 80 21.59 -10.88 2.43
C ILE A 80 22.85 -10.74 1.58
N ARG A 81 23.58 -11.85 1.44
CA ARG A 81 24.79 -11.94 0.62
C ARG A 81 24.44 -12.28 -0.84
N GLU A 82 25.34 -11.94 -1.77
CA GLU A 82 25.11 -12.16 -3.20
C GLU A 82 24.75 -13.63 -3.54
N TRP A 83 25.41 -14.58 -2.88
CA TRP A 83 25.17 -16.01 -3.09
C TRP A 83 23.76 -16.45 -2.63
N GLU A 84 23.18 -15.79 -1.62
CA GLU A 84 21.84 -16.14 -1.13
C GLU A 84 20.75 -15.79 -2.14
N TYR A 85 21.01 -14.81 -3.03
CA TYR A 85 20.12 -14.55 -4.18
C TYR A 85 20.24 -15.59 -5.28
N LYS A 86 21.45 -16.18 -5.45
CA LYS A 86 21.74 -17.21 -6.45
C LYS A 86 21.31 -18.61 -5.98
N ASP A 87 21.23 -18.81 -4.68
CA ASP A 87 20.83 -20.07 -4.06
C ASP A 87 19.96 -19.82 -2.81
N PRO A 88 18.69 -19.42 -3.00
CA PRO A 88 17.76 -19.12 -1.91
C PRO A 88 17.45 -20.35 -1.05
N LEU A 89 17.49 -21.55 -1.63
CA LEU A 89 17.28 -22.79 -0.89
C LEU A 89 18.41 -23.01 0.10
N GLN A 90 19.67 -22.93 -0.34
CA GLN A 90 20.82 -23.01 0.57
C GLN A 90 20.81 -21.91 1.62
N ALA A 91 20.36 -20.70 1.27
CA ALA A 91 20.21 -19.61 2.22
C ALA A 91 19.23 -20.00 3.35
N LEU A 92 18.07 -20.56 3.01
CA LEU A 92 17.10 -21.05 3.97
C LEU A 92 17.66 -22.19 4.83
N LEU A 93 18.19 -23.26 4.22
CA LEU A 93 18.66 -24.44 4.95
C LEU A 93 19.75 -24.08 5.95
N ARG A 94 20.71 -23.23 5.56
CA ARG A 94 21.79 -22.79 6.45
C ARG A 94 21.30 -21.92 7.58
N ARG A 95 20.32 -21.05 7.34
CA ARG A 95 19.72 -20.23 8.39
C ARG A 95 18.93 -21.10 9.38
N ILE A 96 18.15 -22.08 8.90
CA ILE A 96 17.48 -23.05 9.78
C ILE A 96 18.51 -23.80 10.64
N ALA A 97 19.55 -24.35 10.01
CA ALA A 97 20.55 -25.13 10.72
C ALA A 97 21.41 -24.31 11.69
N PHE A 98 21.60 -23.02 11.38
CA PHE A 98 22.23 -22.08 12.30
C PHE A 98 21.33 -21.80 13.51
N GLU A 99 20.03 -21.55 13.29
CA GLU A 99 19.07 -21.24 14.34
C GLU A 99 18.76 -22.44 15.23
N ALA A 100 18.85 -23.66 14.69
CA ALA A 100 18.64 -24.90 15.43
C ALA A 100 19.86 -25.41 16.20
N ARG A 101 21.00 -24.72 16.13
CA ARG A 101 22.19 -25.10 16.91
C ARG A 101 21.89 -24.97 18.41
N VAL A 102 22.38 -25.90 19.21
CA VAL A 102 22.36 -25.76 20.67
C VAL A 102 23.21 -24.55 21.03
N GLU A 103 22.65 -23.59 21.78
CA GLU A 103 23.35 -22.39 22.27
C GLU A 103 24.71 -22.80 22.85
N GLN A 104 25.78 -22.47 22.15
CA GLN A 104 27.12 -22.53 22.72
C GLN A 104 27.31 -21.24 23.53
N GLN A 105 27.88 -21.35 24.74
CA GLN A 105 28.16 -20.24 25.67
C GLN A 105 28.95 -19.05 25.05
N ASP A 106 29.37 -19.15 23.79
CA ASP A 106 30.12 -18.16 23.02
C ASP A 106 29.29 -16.97 22.49
N GLU A 107 27.95 -17.00 22.56
CA GLU A 107 27.11 -15.84 22.17
C GLU A 107 27.35 -14.60 23.04
N ALA A 108 27.94 -14.77 24.23
CA ALA A 108 28.30 -13.65 25.09
C ALA A 108 29.55 -12.88 24.62
N LYS A 109 30.36 -13.42 23.69
CA LYS A 109 31.65 -12.84 23.28
C LYS A 109 31.69 -12.32 21.84
N ALA A 110 30.98 -12.96 20.92
CA ALA A 110 30.90 -12.55 19.52
C ALA A 110 29.49 -12.09 19.18
N GLY A 111 29.34 -11.08 18.33
CA GLY A 111 28.02 -10.70 17.83
C GLY A 111 27.41 -11.85 17.03
N ARG A 112 26.07 -11.96 17.07
CA ARG A 112 25.31 -13.01 16.37
C ARG A 112 25.61 -13.04 14.88
N THR A 113 25.87 -11.86 14.30
CA THR A 113 26.32 -11.69 12.91
C THR A 113 27.61 -12.46 12.66
N GLU A 114 28.68 -12.19 13.41
CA GLU A 114 29.98 -12.84 13.23
C GLU A 114 29.89 -14.35 13.41
N LEU A 115 29.07 -14.81 14.36
CA LEU A 115 28.80 -16.24 14.55
C LEU A 115 28.13 -16.86 13.32
N PHE A 116 27.16 -16.17 12.72
CA PHE A 116 26.53 -16.64 11.48
C PHE A 116 27.52 -16.71 10.34
N LEU A 117 28.34 -15.66 10.17
CA LEU A 117 29.35 -15.63 9.10
C LEU A 117 30.35 -16.77 9.26
N SER A 118 30.86 -17.00 10.46
CA SER A 118 31.78 -18.11 10.75
C SER A 118 31.12 -19.47 10.52
N TYR A 119 29.83 -19.61 10.86
CA TYR A 119 29.09 -20.85 10.64
C TYR A 119 28.97 -21.18 9.15
N ILE A 120 28.52 -20.22 8.32
CA ILE A 120 28.33 -20.45 6.88
C ILE A 120 29.65 -20.62 6.13
N GLU A 121 30.76 -20.07 6.64
CA GLU A 121 32.10 -20.34 6.10
C GLU A 121 32.56 -21.77 6.38
N LYS A 122 32.27 -22.31 7.57
CA LYS A 122 32.61 -23.69 7.94
C LYS A 122 31.68 -24.73 7.31
N LYS A 123 30.42 -24.37 7.05
CA LYS A 123 29.41 -25.22 6.42
C LYS A 123 28.86 -24.51 5.17
N PRO A 124 29.65 -24.49 4.08
CA PRO A 124 29.33 -23.73 2.89
C PRO A 124 28.29 -24.41 2.00
N VAL A 125 27.74 -25.57 2.35
CA VAL A 125 26.62 -26.26 1.70
C VAL A 125 25.88 -27.11 2.76
N TRP A 126 24.56 -27.18 2.65
CA TRP A 126 23.72 -28.16 3.32
C TRP A 126 23.00 -28.98 2.25
N GLU A 127 23.40 -30.24 2.07
CA GLU A 127 22.72 -31.11 1.12
C GLU A 127 21.26 -31.31 1.53
N LYS A 128 20.35 -31.28 0.56
CA LYS A 128 18.91 -31.38 0.78
C LYS A 128 18.56 -32.66 1.52
N GLU A 129 19.15 -33.77 1.13
CA GLU A 129 18.96 -35.10 1.71
C GLU A 129 19.42 -35.12 3.16
N SER A 130 20.60 -34.55 3.44
CA SER A 130 21.12 -34.41 4.81
C SER A 130 20.20 -33.57 5.70
N PHE A 131 19.63 -32.48 5.16
CA PHE A 131 18.66 -31.67 5.90
C PHE A 131 17.38 -32.45 6.19
N LEU A 132 16.88 -33.21 5.21
CA LEU A 132 15.65 -34.00 5.36
C LEU A 132 15.83 -35.15 6.36
N GLU A 133 16.99 -35.80 6.36
CA GLU A 133 17.36 -36.78 7.38
C GLU A 133 17.44 -36.14 8.77
N TRP A 134 18.08 -34.97 8.87
CA TRP A 134 18.23 -34.26 10.14
C TRP A 134 16.89 -33.82 10.75
N ILE A 135 15.96 -33.28 9.94
CA ILE A 135 14.64 -32.89 10.43
C ILE A 135 13.72 -34.10 10.66
N GLY A 136 13.95 -35.22 9.96
CA GLY A 136 13.24 -36.49 10.16
C GLY A 136 11.73 -36.35 10.03
N ASP A 137 10.98 -36.89 11.01
CA ASP A 137 9.53 -36.75 11.16
C ASP A 137 9.14 -35.69 12.22
N THR A 138 10.07 -34.80 12.58
CA THR A 138 9.85 -33.78 13.61
C THR A 138 8.68 -32.87 13.22
N SER A 139 7.70 -32.78 14.12
CA SER A 139 6.60 -31.82 14.01
C SER A 139 7.17 -30.42 14.17
N CYS A 140 6.87 -29.51 13.24
CA CYS A 140 7.48 -28.19 13.27
C CYS A 140 6.68 -27.09 12.58
N VAL A 141 6.94 -25.86 13.03
CA VAL A 141 6.45 -24.64 12.39
C VAL A 141 7.66 -23.84 11.92
N LEU A 142 7.72 -23.58 10.62
CA LEU A 142 8.73 -22.71 10.01
C LEU A 142 8.17 -21.30 9.88
N LEU A 143 8.83 -20.35 10.53
CA LEU A 143 8.53 -18.93 10.49
C LEU A 143 9.63 -18.22 9.68
N ILE A 144 9.28 -17.65 8.53
CA ILE A 144 10.24 -16.96 7.65
C ILE A 144 9.94 -15.46 7.66
N ASP A 145 10.82 -14.66 8.24
CA ASP A 145 10.69 -13.20 8.21
C ASP A 145 11.36 -12.59 6.98
N GLU A 146 10.67 -11.66 6.31
CA GLU A 146 11.16 -10.84 5.19
C GLU A 146 11.59 -11.64 3.97
N MET A 147 10.78 -12.64 3.59
CA MET A 147 11.08 -13.55 2.49
C MET A 147 11.25 -12.83 1.13
N ASN A 148 10.60 -11.67 0.95
CA ASN A 148 10.75 -10.81 -0.23
C ASN A 148 12.16 -10.25 -0.46
N ASN A 149 13.06 -10.39 0.52
CA ASN A 149 14.46 -10.04 0.34
C ASN A 149 15.18 -11.03 -0.59
N LEU A 150 14.68 -12.27 -0.73
CA LEU A 150 15.13 -13.21 -1.76
C LEU A 150 14.54 -12.80 -3.12
N LYS A 151 15.18 -11.85 -3.80
CA LYS A 151 14.67 -11.20 -5.03
C LYS A 151 14.29 -12.16 -6.16
N CYS A 152 14.91 -13.33 -6.24
CA CYS A 152 14.57 -14.37 -7.21
C CYS A 152 13.10 -14.82 -7.07
N LEU A 153 12.53 -14.80 -5.86
CA LEU A 153 11.14 -15.19 -5.56
C LEU A 153 10.07 -14.20 -6.09
N ARG A 154 10.45 -13.28 -6.98
CA ARG A 154 9.55 -12.35 -7.66
C ARG A 154 9.34 -12.70 -9.13
N TYR A 155 10.15 -13.62 -9.67
CA TYR A 155 10.15 -13.97 -11.07
C TYR A 155 9.69 -15.41 -11.23
N ALA A 156 8.48 -15.60 -11.78
CA ALA A 156 7.88 -16.91 -12.08
C ALA A 156 8.87 -17.88 -12.75
N GLU A 157 9.67 -17.37 -13.67
CA GLU A 157 10.61 -18.15 -14.49
C GLU A 157 11.97 -18.44 -13.80
N SER A 158 12.20 -17.96 -12.58
CA SER A 158 13.47 -18.23 -11.88
C SER A 158 13.52 -19.70 -11.44
N ARG A 159 14.50 -20.43 -11.97
CA ARG A 159 14.80 -21.81 -11.56
C ARG A 159 15.08 -21.90 -10.06
N GLU A 160 15.85 -20.95 -9.53
CA GLU A 160 16.22 -20.88 -8.12
C GLU A 160 14.99 -20.71 -7.22
N ALA A 161 14.01 -19.92 -7.68
CA ALA A 161 12.76 -19.71 -7.00
C ALA A 161 11.87 -20.96 -7.07
N SER A 162 11.85 -21.65 -8.21
CA SER A 162 11.18 -22.95 -8.37
C SER A 162 11.75 -24.01 -7.41
N ASP A 163 13.08 -24.16 -7.35
CA ASP A 163 13.74 -25.13 -6.46
C ASP A 163 13.41 -24.86 -4.98
N PHE A 164 13.38 -23.57 -4.59
CA PHE A 164 12.98 -23.14 -3.24
C PHE A 164 11.51 -23.48 -2.94
N CYS A 165 10.59 -23.15 -3.84
CA CYS A 165 9.16 -23.40 -3.66
C CYS A 165 8.82 -24.89 -3.70
N GLN A 166 9.44 -25.67 -4.58
CA GLN A 166 9.31 -27.13 -4.62
C GLN A 166 9.80 -27.77 -3.33
N PHE A 167 10.90 -27.29 -2.76
CA PHE A 167 11.35 -27.74 -1.45
C PHE A 167 10.30 -27.48 -0.37
N LEU A 168 9.80 -26.25 -0.28
CA LEU A 168 8.76 -25.91 0.71
C LEU A 168 7.49 -26.76 0.51
N LYS A 169 7.01 -26.92 -0.73
CA LYS A 169 5.79 -27.68 -1.05
C LYS A 169 5.96 -29.17 -0.74
N PHE A 170 6.89 -29.84 -1.41
CA PHE A 170 6.96 -31.30 -1.40
C PHE A 170 7.75 -31.86 -0.20
N HIS A 171 8.77 -31.15 0.25
CA HIS A 171 9.70 -31.67 1.25
C HIS A 171 9.46 -31.12 2.66
N PHE A 172 8.82 -29.95 2.77
CA PHE A 172 8.45 -29.38 4.06
C PHE A 172 6.95 -29.51 4.35
N ILE A 173 6.10 -28.69 3.74
CA ILE A 173 4.66 -28.58 4.05
C ILE A 173 3.86 -29.81 3.59
N GLY A 174 4.41 -30.61 2.66
CA GLY A 174 3.85 -31.89 2.22
C GLY A 174 3.94 -33.00 3.29
N LYS A 175 4.76 -32.81 4.33
CA LYS A 175 4.88 -33.74 5.46
C LYS A 175 3.84 -33.40 6.54
N GLU A 176 3.40 -34.44 7.26
CA GLU A 176 2.43 -34.27 8.34
C GLU A 176 3.00 -33.41 9.48
N ASN A 177 2.13 -32.67 10.16
CA ASN A 177 2.47 -31.81 11.30
C ASN A 177 3.56 -30.77 11.00
N ARG A 178 3.66 -30.31 9.74
CA ARG A 178 4.52 -29.20 9.32
C ARG A 178 3.72 -28.01 8.81
N TYR A 179 4.05 -26.83 9.32
CA TYR A 179 3.34 -25.59 9.01
C TYR A 179 4.31 -24.49 8.60
N LEU A 180 3.88 -23.64 7.66
CA LEU A 180 4.67 -22.51 7.18
C LEU A 180 3.92 -21.20 7.46
N VAL A 181 4.63 -20.25 8.07
CA VAL A 181 4.23 -18.85 8.13
C VAL A 181 5.38 -18.02 7.58
N PHE A 182 5.11 -17.09 6.67
CA PHE A 182 6.12 -16.18 6.18
C PHE A 182 5.63 -14.74 6.15
N SER A 183 6.56 -13.80 6.26
CA SER A 183 6.28 -12.37 6.12
C SER A 183 6.88 -11.79 4.84
N SER A 184 6.21 -10.80 4.26
CA SER A 184 6.67 -10.08 3.09
C SER A 184 6.27 -8.60 3.14
N HIS A 185 7.09 -7.74 2.56
CA HIS A 185 6.73 -6.35 2.24
C HIS A 185 6.14 -6.18 0.84
N VAL A 186 6.30 -7.16 -0.03
CA VAL A 186 6.00 -7.06 -1.45
C VAL A 186 4.86 -7.99 -1.78
N MET A 187 3.78 -7.42 -2.33
CA MET A 187 2.61 -8.16 -2.77
C MET A 187 2.98 -9.23 -3.80
N GLY A 188 3.81 -8.90 -4.78
CA GLY A 188 4.22 -9.84 -5.83
C GLY A 188 4.86 -11.15 -5.34
N THR A 189 5.40 -11.21 -4.13
CA THR A 189 5.90 -12.48 -3.56
C THR A 189 4.75 -13.46 -3.28
N LEU A 190 3.56 -12.97 -2.93
CA LEU A 190 2.44 -13.84 -2.56
C LEU A 190 1.82 -14.57 -3.76
N PRO A 191 1.40 -13.91 -4.86
CA PRO A 191 0.90 -14.61 -6.04
C PRO A 191 1.88 -15.64 -6.57
N PHE A 192 3.17 -15.32 -6.60
CA PHE A 192 4.23 -16.24 -7.02
C PHE A 192 4.26 -17.48 -6.11
N VAL A 193 4.44 -17.33 -4.79
CA VAL A 193 4.49 -18.50 -3.90
C VAL A 193 3.17 -19.26 -3.95
N SER A 194 2.03 -18.55 -4.10
CA SER A 194 0.71 -19.17 -4.21
C SER A 194 0.55 -20.00 -5.48
N GLU A 195 1.05 -19.55 -6.62
CA GLU A 195 1.06 -20.29 -7.89
C GLU A 195 1.81 -21.60 -7.74
N PHE A 196 2.99 -21.59 -7.10
CA PHE A 196 3.72 -22.82 -6.81
C PHE A 196 2.99 -23.74 -5.84
N MET A 197 2.24 -23.17 -4.88
CA MET A 197 1.47 -23.94 -3.89
C MET A 197 0.10 -24.41 -4.42
N ASP A 198 -0.32 -23.96 -5.60
CA ASP A 198 -1.65 -24.18 -6.18
C ASP A 198 -1.97 -25.66 -6.50
N ALA A 199 -3.27 -25.92 -6.52
CA ALA A 199 -3.95 -27.20 -6.57
C ALA A 199 -4.02 -27.84 -7.95
N SER A 200 -3.87 -27.04 -9.01
CA SER A 200 -3.83 -27.54 -10.38
C SER A 200 -2.66 -28.53 -10.63
N GLU A 201 -1.66 -28.55 -9.75
CA GLU A 201 -0.58 -29.56 -9.70
C GLU A 201 -0.64 -30.49 -8.47
N GLY A 202 -1.82 -30.70 -7.88
CA GLY A 202 -2.06 -31.73 -6.85
C GLY A 202 -1.97 -31.28 -5.37
N SER A 203 -1.97 -29.98 -5.07
CA SER A 203 -1.99 -29.43 -3.69
C SER A 203 -3.20 -28.53 -3.46
N ALA A 204 -4.26 -29.00 -2.80
CA ALA A 204 -5.51 -28.25 -2.57
C ALA A 204 -5.41 -26.97 -1.69
N ARG A 205 -4.21 -26.45 -1.43
CA ARG A 205 -3.92 -25.44 -0.41
C ARG A 205 -3.51 -24.10 -1.02
N ALA A 206 -4.46 -23.19 -1.18
CA ALA A 206 -4.14 -21.78 -1.40
C ALA A 206 -3.44 -21.18 -0.18
N ILE A 207 -2.51 -20.25 -0.39
CA ILE A 207 -1.87 -19.54 0.72
C ILE A 207 -2.88 -18.59 1.36
N GLU A 208 -3.02 -18.68 2.68
CA GLU A 208 -3.85 -17.76 3.44
C GLU A 208 -3.09 -16.47 3.74
N LEU A 209 -3.51 -15.36 3.14
CA LEU A 209 -3.07 -14.06 3.59
C LEU A 209 -3.74 -13.74 4.93
N GLN A 210 -2.93 -13.46 5.94
CA GLN A 210 -3.37 -12.94 7.22
C GLN A 210 -3.11 -11.45 7.35
N LYS A 211 -4.20 -10.71 7.58
CA LYS A 211 -4.16 -9.28 7.84
C LYS A 211 -3.73 -9.04 9.28
N LEU A 212 -2.67 -8.27 9.46
CA LEU A 212 -2.29 -7.83 10.79
C LEU A 212 -3.31 -6.83 11.35
N PRO A 213 -3.60 -6.86 12.67
CA PRO A 213 -4.58 -5.97 13.25
C PRO A 213 -4.16 -4.51 13.07
N LEU A 214 -5.15 -3.66 12.84
CA LEU A 214 -5.01 -2.21 12.98
C LEU A 214 -5.35 -1.83 14.42
N VAL A 215 -4.90 -0.66 14.86
CA VAL A 215 -5.36 -0.09 16.12
C VAL A 215 -6.88 0.11 16.01
N PRO A 216 -7.68 -0.37 16.98
CA PRO A 216 -9.14 -0.35 16.86
C PRO A 216 -9.79 0.95 17.36
N SER A 217 -9.12 1.69 18.25
CA SER A 217 -9.67 2.92 18.84
C SER A 217 -8.58 3.89 19.25
N LEU A 218 -8.95 5.17 19.40
CA LEU A 218 -8.03 6.24 19.84
C LEU A 218 -7.43 5.94 21.22
N ALA A 219 -8.22 5.38 22.14
CA ALA A 219 -7.74 4.98 23.46
C ALA A 219 -6.57 3.98 23.36
N LYS A 220 -6.66 2.99 22.45
CA LYS A 220 -5.56 2.05 22.21
C LYS A 220 -4.38 2.71 21.51
N ALA A 221 -4.59 3.64 20.57
CA ALA A 221 -3.49 4.41 19.97
C ALA A 221 -2.69 5.17 21.04
N ILE A 222 -3.40 5.84 21.97
CA ILE A 222 -2.78 6.57 23.09
C ILE A 222 -1.98 5.63 24.01
N THR A 223 -2.41 4.38 24.18
CA THR A 223 -1.63 3.39 24.96
C THR A 223 -0.33 2.98 24.28
N LEU A 224 -0.29 2.98 22.95
CA LEU A 224 0.92 2.71 22.17
C LEU A 224 1.84 3.94 22.14
N ASN A 225 1.25 5.12 22.00
CA ASN A 225 1.97 6.38 21.96
C ASN A 225 1.14 7.50 22.60
N LYS A 226 1.55 7.92 23.80
CA LYS A 226 0.86 8.95 24.60
C LYS A 226 0.85 10.35 23.96
N TRP A 227 1.63 10.55 22.89
CA TRP A 227 1.69 11.81 22.15
C TRP A 227 0.65 11.91 21.05
N ILE A 228 -0.04 10.81 20.72
CA ILE A 228 -1.17 10.85 19.79
C ILE A 228 -2.30 11.64 20.44
N ASP A 229 -2.67 12.76 19.82
CA ASP A 229 -3.66 13.69 20.38
C ASP A 229 -5.05 13.55 19.77
N SER A 230 -5.15 12.95 18.58
CA SER A 230 -6.36 12.95 17.79
C SER A 230 -6.49 11.72 16.92
N THR A 231 -7.72 11.43 16.51
CA THR A 231 -8.00 10.35 15.56
C THR A 231 -7.34 10.58 14.19
N ARG A 232 -7.27 11.83 13.74
CA ARG A 232 -6.63 12.16 12.45
C ARG A 232 -5.16 11.85 12.45
N GLU A 233 -4.46 12.12 13.55
CA GLU A 233 -3.06 11.75 13.69
C GLU A 233 -2.89 10.22 13.66
N ALA A 234 -3.75 9.45 14.33
CA ALA A 234 -3.72 8.00 14.25
C ALA A 234 -3.95 7.49 12.80
N VAL A 235 -4.90 8.08 12.07
CA VAL A 235 -5.21 7.75 10.67
C VAL A 235 -4.10 8.17 9.71
N TYR A 236 -3.43 9.29 9.98
CA TYR A 236 -2.23 9.71 9.25
C TYR A 236 -1.11 8.65 9.31
N TYR A 237 -1.00 7.95 10.45
CA TYR A 237 -0.12 6.78 10.64
C TYR A 237 -0.72 5.46 10.15
N GLY A 238 -1.84 5.50 9.44
CA GLY A 238 -2.51 4.34 8.85
C GLY A 238 -3.16 3.40 9.87
N LEU A 239 -3.33 3.84 11.12
CA LEU A 239 -3.76 2.98 12.24
C LEU A 239 -2.84 1.77 12.46
N VAL A 240 -1.60 1.83 11.95
CA VAL A 240 -0.65 0.73 12.04
C VAL A 240 0.06 0.78 13.39
N PRO A 241 -0.04 -0.26 14.26
CA PRO A 241 0.47 -0.19 15.63
C PRO A 241 1.96 0.15 15.71
N GLY A 242 2.79 -0.47 14.87
CA GLY A 242 4.23 -0.23 14.88
C GLY A 242 4.63 1.17 14.39
N ILE A 243 3.89 1.74 13.44
CA ILE A 243 4.11 3.13 13.00
C ILE A 243 3.66 4.11 14.08
N ILE A 244 2.51 3.89 14.72
CA ILE A 244 2.05 4.74 15.83
C ILE A 244 3.02 4.68 17.01
N TYR A 245 3.52 3.48 17.35
CA TYR A 245 4.50 3.30 18.43
C TYR A 245 5.83 4.01 18.11
N GLU A 246 6.31 3.92 16.87
CA GLU A 246 7.56 4.56 16.44
C GLU A 246 7.40 6.03 16.03
N ALA A 247 6.17 6.52 15.89
CA ALA A 247 5.87 7.90 15.55
C ALA A 247 6.63 8.85 16.49
N PRO A 248 7.16 9.97 15.97
CA PRO A 248 8.32 10.65 16.52
C PRO A 248 8.28 10.80 18.05
N MET A 249 8.96 9.90 18.76
CA MET A 249 9.36 10.11 20.13
C MET A 249 10.46 11.19 20.12
N ARG A 250 10.06 12.47 20.04
CA ARG A 250 10.92 13.68 20.15
C ARG A 250 12.36 13.52 19.59
N GLY A 251 12.51 13.32 18.28
CA GLY A 251 13.80 13.51 17.59
C GLY A 251 14.52 12.26 17.07
N LYS A 252 14.00 11.05 17.27
CA LYS A 252 14.47 9.86 16.54
C LYS A 252 13.57 9.61 15.33
N ASN A 253 14.03 9.98 14.15
CA ASN A 253 13.32 9.68 12.91
C ASN A 253 13.19 8.16 12.74
N ILE A 254 12.06 7.71 12.17
CA ILE A 254 11.83 6.36 11.62
C ILE A 254 12.70 6.19 10.35
N SER A 255 13.98 6.54 10.42
CA SER A 255 14.81 6.88 9.27
C SER A 255 15.27 5.63 8.51
N GLY A 256 15.82 4.61 9.17
CA GLY A 256 16.58 3.54 8.51
C GLY A 256 16.04 3.02 7.16
N LYS A 257 15.08 2.11 7.17
CA LYS A 257 14.59 1.46 5.93
C LYS A 257 13.77 2.38 5.03
N ARG A 258 12.89 3.19 5.62
CA ARG A 258 12.02 4.11 4.86
C ARG A 258 12.84 5.15 4.11
N GLN A 259 13.75 5.83 4.80
CA GLN A 259 14.60 6.84 4.18
C GLN A 259 15.48 6.21 3.11
N GLN A 260 16.04 5.02 3.37
CA GLN A 260 16.85 4.33 2.36
C GLN A 260 16.05 3.94 1.12
N ALA A 261 14.82 3.45 1.27
CA ALA A 261 13.90 3.17 0.17
C ALA A 261 13.63 4.42 -0.67
N VAL A 262 13.31 5.54 -0.02
CA VAL A 262 13.07 6.81 -0.73
C VAL A 262 14.35 7.31 -1.42
N ILE A 263 15.52 7.25 -0.77
CA ILE A 263 16.81 7.61 -1.38
C ILE A 263 17.08 6.75 -2.63
N ASN A 264 16.87 5.44 -2.55
CA ASN A 264 17.08 4.53 -3.68
C ASN A 264 16.11 4.85 -4.82
N PHE A 265 14.84 5.08 -4.49
CA PHE A 265 13.81 5.49 -5.45
C PHE A 265 14.20 6.78 -6.18
N ILE A 266 14.58 7.83 -5.44
CA ILE A 266 14.99 9.13 -6.01
C ILE A 266 16.17 8.93 -6.96
N LYS A 267 17.23 8.25 -6.50
CA LYS A 267 18.42 7.95 -7.32
C LYS A 267 18.05 7.22 -8.62
N ARG A 268 17.21 6.18 -8.55
CA ARG A 268 16.78 5.39 -9.73
C ARG A 268 15.81 6.15 -10.65
N SER A 269 15.11 7.14 -10.13
CA SER A 269 14.14 7.94 -10.88
C SER A 269 14.72 9.21 -11.51
N THR A 270 16.04 9.44 -11.39
CA THR A 270 16.75 10.57 -11.99
C THR A 270 16.37 10.73 -13.47
N GLY A 271 15.85 11.91 -13.84
CA GLY A 271 15.39 12.22 -15.20
C GLY A 271 14.05 11.62 -15.60
N LYS A 272 13.32 10.96 -14.68
CA LYS A 272 11.99 10.35 -14.90
C LYS A 272 11.01 10.66 -13.76
N TYR A 273 11.22 11.78 -13.05
CA TYR A 273 10.44 12.11 -11.86
C TYR A 273 8.97 12.35 -12.16
N ASP A 274 8.59 12.99 -13.27
CA ASP A 274 7.18 13.16 -13.64
C ASP A 274 6.46 11.83 -13.85
N VAL A 275 7.10 10.91 -14.58
CA VAL A 275 6.56 9.56 -14.81
C VAL A 275 6.39 8.82 -13.48
N ALA A 276 7.37 8.95 -12.57
CA ALA A 276 7.28 8.35 -11.25
C ALA A 276 6.16 8.97 -10.39
N LEU A 277 6.00 10.29 -10.42
CA LEU A 277 4.95 11.01 -9.71
C LEU A 277 3.57 10.53 -10.19
N PHE A 278 3.36 10.45 -11.52
CA PHE A 278 2.09 9.99 -12.07
C PHE A 278 1.80 8.54 -11.71
N LYS A 279 2.81 7.67 -11.69
CA LYS A 279 2.64 6.28 -11.21
C LYS A 279 2.24 6.22 -9.74
N ILE A 280 2.86 7.03 -8.88
CA ILE A 280 2.51 7.12 -7.46
C ILE A 280 1.07 7.60 -7.30
N LEU A 281 0.69 8.70 -7.96
CA LEU A 281 -0.67 9.25 -7.89
C LEU A 281 -1.72 8.30 -8.50
N LYS A 282 -1.38 7.55 -9.54
CA LYS A 282 -2.28 6.55 -10.11
C LYS A 282 -2.47 5.38 -9.14
N SER A 283 -1.39 4.89 -8.53
CA SER A 283 -1.46 3.82 -7.51
C SER A 283 -2.22 4.22 -6.25
N LEU A 284 -2.23 5.52 -5.93
CA LEU A 284 -3.04 6.08 -4.85
C LEU A 284 -4.54 5.85 -5.08
N ILE A 285 -4.97 6.01 -6.35
CA ILE A 285 -6.36 5.89 -6.78
C ILE A 285 -6.75 4.42 -6.96
N ASN A 286 -6.01 3.66 -7.77
CA ASN A 286 -6.45 2.32 -8.18
C ASN A 286 -5.96 1.18 -7.26
N GLY A 287 -4.93 1.43 -6.44
CA GLY A 287 -4.33 0.41 -5.59
C GLY A 287 -3.52 -0.65 -6.36
N GLU A 288 -3.11 -0.39 -7.60
CA GLU A 288 -2.25 -1.29 -8.38
C GLU A 288 -0.80 -1.18 -7.90
N TRP A 289 -0.21 -2.29 -7.48
CA TRP A 289 1.15 -2.31 -6.93
C TRP A 289 2.21 -2.41 -8.04
N GLU A 290 1.86 -2.97 -9.19
CA GLU A 290 2.74 -3.21 -10.34
C GLU A 290 3.27 -1.90 -10.94
N ILE A 291 2.50 -0.83 -10.83
CA ILE A 291 2.90 0.49 -11.31
C ILE A 291 3.75 1.26 -10.30
N VAL A 292 3.80 0.83 -9.04
CA VAL A 292 4.58 1.51 -8.00
C VAL A 292 6.07 1.21 -8.21
N PRO A 293 6.95 2.22 -8.11
CA PRO A 293 8.39 2.00 -8.09
C PRO A 293 8.80 0.97 -7.02
N GLU A 294 9.59 -0.03 -7.43
CA GLU A 294 9.94 -1.19 -6.60
C GLU A 294 10.45 -0.82 -5.20
N ASP A 295 11.32 0.20 -5.11
CA ASP A 295 11.91 0.65 -3.86
C ASP A 295 10.87 1.16 -2.86
N LEU A 296 9.70 1.63 -3.33
CA LEU A 296 8.63 2.18 -2.49
C LEU A 296 7.62 1.13 -2.04
N LEU A 297 7.62 -0.09 -2.61
CA LEU A 297 6.65 -1.14 -2.25
C LEU A 297 6.66 -1.46 -0.76
N ILE A 298 7.83 -1.33 -0.10
CA ILE A 298 7.96 -1.56 1.34
C ILE A 298 7.17 -0.56 2.19
N LEU A 299 6.67 0.53 1.61
CA LEU A 299 5.95 1.60 2.32
C LEU A 299 4.42 1.44 2.24
N LEU A 300 3.94 0.42 1.54
CA LEU A 300 2.52 0.21 1.27
C LEU A 300 1.94 -0.84 2.20
N ASP A 301 0.68 -0.64 2.62
CA ASP A 301 -0.07 -1.67 3.34
C ASP A 301 -0.92 -2.50 2.37
N SER A 302 -1.35 -3.67 2.84
CA SER A 302 -2.23 -4.57 2.12
C SER A 302 -3.70 -4.22 2.30
N ALA A 303 -4.42 -4.18 1.18
CA ALA A 303 -5.87 -4.08 1.15
C ALA A 303 -6.46 -5.41 0.69
N PRO A 304 -7.43 -5.97 1.43
CA PRO A 304 -8.19 -7.10 0.91
C PRO A 304 -9.01 -6.61 -0.28
N ASP A 305 -8.92 -7.33 -1.40
CA ASP A 305 -9.92 -7.21 -2.45
C ASP A 305 -11.12 -8.12 -2.15
N MET A 306 -12.24 -7.86 -2.81
CA MET A 306 -13.51 -8.60 -2.62
C MET A 306 -13.35 -10.10 -2.86
N ASP A 307 -12.40 -10.48 -3.73
CA ASP A 307 -12.17 -11.86 -4.16
C ASP A 307 -10.99 -12.54 -3.43
N GLY A 308 -10.34 -11.87 -2.47
CA GLY A 308 -9.28 -12.42 -1.61
C GLY A 308 -7.95 -12.80 -2.29
N LEU A 309 -7.92 -12.90 -3.62
CA LEU A 309 -6.77 -13.37 -4.41
C LEU A 309 -5.91 -12.24 -4.96
N VAL A 310 -6.52 -11.17 -5.46
CA VAL A 310 -5.81 -9.96 -5.87
C VAL A 310 -5.72 -9.07 -4.65
N GLN A 311 -4.53 -8.63 -4.27
CA GLN A 311 -4.40 -7.66 -3.19
C GLN A 311 -4.06 -6.30 -3.78
N LYS A 312 -4.98 -5.36 -3.56
CA LYS A 312 -4.66 -3.96 -3.79
C LYS A 312 -3.72 -3.47 -2.71
N ILE A 313 -3.00 -2.40 -3.02
CA ILE A 313 -2.16 -1.70 -2.06
C ILE A 313 -2.83 -0.42 -1.59
N GLN A 314 -2.46 -0.02 -0.38
CA GLN A 314 -2.86 1.24 0.22
C GLN A 314 -1.63 2.03 0.61
N TRP A 315 -1.59 3.28 0.17
CA TRP A 315 -0.66 4.25 0.74
C TRP A 315 -1.03 4.54 2.18
N ILE A 316 -0.02 4.86 2.98
CA ILE A 316 -0.19 5.45 4.31
C ILE A 316 0.18 6.93 4.17
N PRO A 317 -0.65 7.90 4.62
CA PRO A 317 -0.39 9.33 4.44
C PRO A 317 1.00 9.74 4.91
N PHE A 318 1.43 9.23 6.05
CA PHE A 318 2.78 9.43 6.60
C PHE A 318 3.92 9.00 5.67
N HIS A 319 3.74 7.93 4.90
CA HIS A 319 4.73 7.47 3.93
C HIS A 319 4.64 8.23 2.62
N LEU A 320 3.43 8.46 2.11
CA LEU A 320 3.21 9.20 0.88
C LEU A 320 3.75 10.63 0.99
N GLN A 321 3.45 11.34 2.09
CA GLN A 321 3.99 12.67 2.36
C GLN A 321 5.51 12.67 2.24
N HIS A 322 6.19 11.70 2.88
CA HIS A 322 7.65 11.64 2.86
C HIS A 322 8.21 11.43 1.46
N VAL A 323 7.57 10.58 0.65
CA VAL A 323 7.95 10.37 -0.75
C VAL A 323 7.80 11.66 -1.55
N LEU A 324 6.63 12.32 -1.46
CA LEU A 324 6.33 13.54 -2.20
C LEU A 324 7.22 14.73 -1.77
N GLU A 325 7.51 14.89 -0.48
CA GLU A 325 8.48 15.87 0.03
C GLU A 325 9.88 15.62 -0.54
N SER A 326 10.32 14.36 -0.59
CA SER A 326 11.62 14.01 -1.16
C SER A 326 11.67 14.27 -2.66
N MET A 327 10.60 13.98 -3.40
CA MET A 327 10.50 14.34 -4.81
C MET A 327 10.53 15.85 -4.99
N GLY A 328 9.78 16.63 -4.21
CA GLY A 328 9.70 18.08 -4.36
C GLY A 328 11.03 18.83 -4.18
N ARG A 329 12.05 18.19 -3.59
CA ARG A 329 13.42 18.72 -3.48
C ARG A 329 14.27 18.51 -4.74
N GLU A 330 13.82 17.67 -5.65
CA GLU A 330 14.48 17.37 -6.92
C GLU A 330 14.08 18.37 -8.01
N THR A 331 14.85 18.42 -9.09
CA THR A 331 14.58 19.32 -10.22
C THR A 331 13.81 18.61 -11.34
N PHE A 332 12.51 18.90 -11.46
CA PHE A 332 11.64 18.47 -12.56
C PHE A 332 10.39 19.37 -12.64
N ASP A 333 9.61 19.26 -13.71
CA ASP A 333 8.51 20.18 -14.02
C ASP A 333 7.48 20.29 -12.90
N ASN A 334 7.14 19.15 -12.27
CA ASN A 334 6.16 19.06 -11.19
C ASN A 334 6.76 19.07 -9.78
N ALA A 335 8.01 19.48 -9.58
CA ALA A 335 8.66 19.45 -8.25
C ALA A 335 7.89 20.25 -7.17
N ARG A 336 7.54 21.51 -7.48
CA ARG A 336 6.76 22.36 -6.56
C ARG A 336 5.37 21.79 -6.28
N LEU A 337 4.77 21.15 -7.28
CA LEU A 337 3.48 20.50 -7.11
C LEU A 337 3.60 19.28 -6.21
N ALA A 338 4.64 18.45 -6.37
CA ALA A 338 4.91 17.32 -5.48
C ALA A 338 5.09 17.77 -4.02
N GLU A 339 5.86 18.85 -3.78
CA GLU A 339 6.00 19.46 -2.44
C GLU A 339 4.63 19.86 -1.88
N LYS A 340 3.80 20.52 -2.69
CA LYS A 340 2.47 20.96 -2.24
C LYS A 340 1.49 19.81 -1.99
N LEU A 341 1.52 18.77 -2.82
CA LEU A 341 0.75 17.53 -2.60
C LEU A 341 1.18 16.82 -1.31
N ALA A 342 2.46 16.94 -0.94
CA ALA A 342 2.95 16.43 0.33
C ALA A 342 2.35 17.18 1.52
N GLU A 343 2.22 18.51 1.43
CA GLU A 343 1.52 19.30 2.46
C GLU A 343 0.06 18.84 2.60
N PHE A 344 -0.63 18.55 1.50
CA PHE A 344 -2.00 18.07 1.53
C PHE A 344 -2.17 16.67 2.16
N CYS A 345 -1.10 15.87 2.22
CA CYS A 345 -1.10 14.60 2.96
C CYS A 345 -1.05 14.80 4.49
N ASN A 346 -0.65 15.98 4.98
CA ASN A 346 -0.38 16.26 6.38
C ASN A 346 -1.65 16.58 7.19
N ILE A 347 -2.61 15.66 7.21
CA ILE A 347 -3.89 15.84 7.91
C ILE A 347 -3.78 15.88 9.44
N LYS A 348 -2.65 15.43 10.00
CA LYS A 348 -2.40 15.48 11.44
C LYS A 348 -2.27 16.90 11.99
N GLY A 349 -1.84 17.86 11.15
CA GLY A 349 -1.61 19.25 11.57
C GLY A 349 -2.87 20.10 11.58
N SER A 350 -3.95 19.64 10.94
CA SER A 350 -5.19 20.39 10.81
C SER A 350 -5.92 20.51 12.15
N LYS A 351 -6.68 21.58 12.38
CA LYS A 351 -7.50 21.74 13.61
C LYS A 351 -8.76 20.87 13.56
N GLU A 352 -9.21 20.32 14.70
CA GLU A 352 -10.40 19.45 14.70
C GLU A 352 -11.64 20.22 14.26
N ASN A 353 -12.45 19.61 13.39
CA ASN A 353 -13.65 20.22 12.82
C ASN A 353 -13.40 21.51 11.99
N SER A 354 -12.15 21.82 11.61
CA SER A 354 -11.87 23.02 10.81
C SER A 354 -12.18 22.85 9.33
N GLY A 355 -12.39 21.63 8.83
CA GLY A 355 -12.51 21.38 7.39
C GLY A 355 -11.16 21.26 6.66
N GLU A 356 -10.12 21.92 7.14
CA GLU A 356 -8.80 22.01 6.48
C GLU A 356 -8.19 20.65 6.08
N GLY A 357 -8.25 19.66 6.99
CA GLY A 357 -7.72 18.32 6.69
C GLY A 357 -8.55 17.61 5.62
N TRP A 358 -9.87 17.82 5.62
CA TRP A 358 -10.77 17.26 4.61
C TRP A 358 -10.58 17.93 3.25
N GLU A 359 -10.46 19.25 3.24
CA GLU A 359 -10.19 20.05 2.05
C GLU A 359 -8.86 19.66 1.40
N SER A 360 -7.81 19.55 2.22
CA SER A 360 -6.48 19.13 1.77
C SER A 360 -6.51 17.76 1.10
N LEU A 361 -7.16 16.77 1.72
CA LEU A 361 -7.31 15.45 1.12
C LEU A 361 -8.10 15.49 -0.19
N PHE A 362 -9.20 16.24 -0.22
CA PHE A 362 -9.99 16.38 -1.44
C PHE A 362 -9.16 16.95 -2.59
N VAL A 363 -8.39 18.02 -2.33
CA VAL A 363 -7.50 18.65 -3.32
C VAL A 363 -6.41 17.68 -3.76
N LEU A 364 -5.78 16.93 -2.85
CA LEU A 364 -4.78 15.90 -3.18
C LEU A 364 -5.33 14.89 -4.21
N PHE A 365 -6.52 14.35 -3.96
CA PHE A 365 -7.13 13.37 -4.86
C PHE A 365 -7.56 14.01 -6.17
N LEU A 366 -8.14 15.21 -6.14
CA LEU A 366 -8.49 15.95 -7.34
C LEU A 366 -7.28 16.14 -8.27
N PHE A 367 -6.12 16.53 -7.72
CA PHE A 367 -4.87 16.59 -8.48
C PHE A 367 -4.41 15.23 -8.97
N ALA A 368 -4.53 14.18 -8.16
CA ALA A 368 -4.18 12.84 -8.58
C ALA A 368 -4.98 12.41 -9.83
N TYR A 369 -6.29 12.67 -9.86
CA TYR A 369 -7.12 12.39 -11.05
C TYR A 369 -6.70 13.25 -12.25
N CYS A 370 -6.60 14.56 -12.07
CA CYS A 370 -6.25 15.49 -13.15
C CYS A 370 -4.88 15.21 -13.77
N LEU A 371 -3.85 14.93 -12.95
CA LEU A 371 -2.49 14.66 -13.44
C LEU A 371 -2.35 13.30 -14.11
N THR A 372 -3.12 12.31 -13.65
CA THR A 372 -3.04 10.94 -14.20
C THR A 372 -3.96 10.72 -15.39
N GLY A 373 -4.79 11.71 -15.74
CA GLY A 373 -5.81 11.58 -16.78
C GLY A 373 -6.86 10.53 -16.44
N THR A 374 -7.02 10.20 -15.16
CA THR A 374 -8.06 9.28 -14.70
C THR A 374 -9.32 10.05 -14.38
N SER A 375 -10.46 9.34 -14.36
CA SER A 375 -11.77 9.93 -14.14
C SER A 375 -12.59 9.03 -13.23
N ASP A 376 -13.23 9.61 -12.22
CA ASP A 376 -14.29 8.96 -11.45
C ASP A 376 -15.67 9.15 -12.11
N GLY A 377 -15.77 10.00 -13.14
CA GLY A 377 -17.00 10.28 -13.88
C GLY A 377 -17.95 11.23 -13.16
N THR A 378 -17.67 11.59 -11.90
CA THR A 378 -18.49 12.52 -11.12
C THR A 378 -17.80 13.86 -10.91
N PHE A 379 -16.67 13.87 -10.19
CA PHE A 379 -15.93 15.09 -9.87
C PHE A 379 -14.93 15.45 -10.98
N VAL A 380 -14.29 14.45 -11.58
CA VAL A 380 -13.41 14.62 -12.73
C VAL A 380 -14.04 13.89 -13.91
N LEU A 381 -14.24 14.61 -15.02
CA LEU A 381 -14.87 14.05 -16.21
C LEU A 381 -13.84 13.44 -17.16
N GLY A 382 -14.13 12.25 -17.68
CA GLY A 382 -13.31 11.60 -18.71
C GLY A 382 -13.18 12.44 -19.99
N ASP A 383 -14.21 13.22 -20.32
CA ASP A 383 -14.23 14.09 -21.50
C ASP A 383 -13.14 15.17 -21.47
N TRP A 384 -12.64 15.56 -20.29
CA TRP A 384 -11.51 16.49 -20.17
C TRP A 384 -10.20 15.93 -20.74
N PHE A 385 -10.12 14.61 -20.91
CA PHE A 385 -8.95 13.89 -21.39
C PHE A 385 -9.19 13.19 -22.73
N ALA A 386 -10.41 13.27 -23.29
CA ALA A 386 -10.81 12.53 -24.50
C ALA A 386 -10.26 13.14 -25.80
N HIS A 387 -9.71 14.36 -25.75
CA HIS A 387 -9.37 15.15 -26.94
C HIS A 387 -7.89 15.57 -26.94
N GLY A 388 -7.07 14.86 -27.74
CA GLY A 388 -5.73 15.31 -28.11
C GLY A 388 -4.69 15.20 -26.99
N GLU A 389 -3.98 16.31 -26.74
CA GLU A 389 -2.88 16.38 -25.76
C GLU A 389 -3.44 16.43 -24.32
N PRO A 390 -2.80 15.75 -23.34
CA PRO A 390 -3.19 15.83 -21.94
C PRO A 390 -3.20 17.28 -21.44
N PRO A 391 -4.25 17.73 -20.72
CA PRO A 391 -4.32 19.10 -20.23
C PRO A 391 -3.20 19.38 -19.24
N LYS A 392 -2.60 20.58 -19.33
CA LYS A 392 -1.68 21.05 -18.30
C LYS A 392 -2.46 21.34 -17.02
N VAL A 393 -1.98 20.85 -15.88
CA VAL A 393 -2.66 21.01 -14.58
C VAL A 393 -1.94 22.06 -13.76
N PHE A 394 -2.70 23.01 -13.22
CA PHE A 394 -2.17 24.12 -12.44
C PHE A 394 -2.86 24.23 -11.07
N LEU A 395 -2.08 24.59 -10.05
CA LEU A 395 -2.61 25.00 -8.75
C LEU A 395 -2.62 26.52 -8.66
N ASN A 396 -3.78 27.10 -8.37
CA ASN A 396 -3.96 28.54 -8.20
C ASN A 396 -3.44 29.37 -9.39
N GLY A 397 -3.57 28.84 -10.60
CA GLY A 397 -3.13 29.48 -11.83
C GLY A 397 -3.57 28.76 -13.11
N PRO A 398 -3.17 29.26 -14.29
CA PRO A 398 -2.58 30.59 -14.46
C PRO A 398 -3.59 31.69 -14.08
N TYR A 399 -3.07 32.78 -13.50
CA TYR A 399 -3.87 33.88 -12.97
C TYR A 399 -3.05 35.18 -13.08
N SER A 400 -3.65 36.22 -13.63
CA SER A 400 -3.06 37.53 -13.79
C SER A 400 -3.86 38.59 -13.07
N ALA A 401 -3.25 39.16 -12.04
CA ALA A 401 -3.81 40.29 -11.31
C ALA A 401 -4.04 41.51 -12.23
N SER A 402 -3.28 41.67 -13.32
CA SER A 402 -3.50 42.78 -14.26
C SER A 402 -4.84 42.68 -14.99
N ASN A 403 -5.35 41.47 -15.17
CA ASN A 403 -6.66 41.24 -15.80
C ASN A 403 -7.81 41.48 -14.79
N ASN A 404 -7.49 41.63 -13.51
CA ASN A 404 -8.44 41.81 -12.43
C ASN A 404 -8.12 43.07 -11.59
N ASP A 405 -7.86 44.20 -12.27
CA ASP A 405 -7.62 45.49 -11.62
C ASP A 405 -6.52 45.49 -10.53
N GLY A 406 -5.48 44.66 -10.71
CA GLY A 406 -4.38 44.49 -9.76
C GLY A 406 -4.71 43.58 -8.56
N ARG A 407 -5.88 42.95 -8.52
CA ARG A 407 -6.33 42.11 -7.41
C ARG A 407 -5.63 40.74 -7.46
N LEU A 408 -4.92 40.42 -6.38
CA LEU A 408 -4.30 39.11 -6.19
C LEU A 408 -5.38 38.03 -5.97
N ILE A 409 -5.08 36.79 -6.33
CA ILE A 409 -5.96 35.63 -6.07
C ILE A 409 -6.35 35.53 -4.59
N SER A 410 -5.40 35.78 -3.68
CA SER A 410 -5.63 35.81 -2.24
C SER A 410 -6.58 36.93 -1.79
N ALA A 411 -6.76 37.98 -2.58
CA ALA A 411 -7.71 39.04 -2.25
C ALA A 411 -9.13 38.76 -2.75
N CYS A 412 -9.35 37.73 -3.56
CA CYS A 412 -10.67 37.38 -4.10
C CYS A 412 -11.50 36.61 -3.08
N LYS A 413 -12.76 37.00 -2.92
CA LYS A 413 -13.72 36.40 -1.97
C LYS A 413 -14.89 35.71 -2.64
N THR A 414 -15.13 35.98 -3.92
CA THR A 414 -16.22 35.37 -4.70
C THR A 414 -15.72 34.90 -6.06
N TRP A 415 -16.53 34.11 -6.75
CA TRP A 415 -16.27 33.69 -8.12
C TRP A 415 -16.16 34.88 -9.08
N ASP A 416 -17.11 35.83 -8.99
CA ASP A 416 -17.13 37.02 -9.85
C ASP A 416 -15.89 37.90 -9.68
N GLU A 417 -15.27 37.86 -8.50
CA GLU A 417 -14.00 38.53 -8.26
C GLU A 417 -12.80 37.74 -8.76
N LEU A 418 -12.87 36.41 -8.85
CA LEU A 418 -11.76 35.56 -9.29
C LEU A 418 -11.70 35.43 -10.82
N GLU A 419 -12.85 35.22 -11.44
CA GLU A 419 -13.02 34.92 -12.87
C GLU A 419 -12.28 35.90 -13.80
N PRO A 420 -12.33 37.23 -13.60
CA PRO A 420 -11.66 38.18 -14.49
C PRO A 420 -10.12 38.02 -14.53
N GLY A 421 -9.52 37.53 -13.44
CA GLY A 421 -8.07 37.36 -13.35
C GLY A 421 -7.57 36.06 -13.95
N MET A 422 -8.45 35.15 -14.35
CA MET A 422 -8.06 33.86 -14.90
C MET A 422 -7.48 33.98 -16.31
N GLU A 423 -6.39 33.27 -16.57
CA GLU A 423 -5.81 33.21 -17.92
C GLU A 423 -6.26 31.92 -18.62
N LEU A 424 -6.91 32.07 -19.78
CA LEU A 424 -7.38 30.93 -20.58
C LEU A 424 -6.33 30.56 -21.63
N GLY A 425 -5.76 29.36 -21.50
CA GLY A 425 -4.74 28.84 -22.41
C GLY A 425 -5.25 28.54 -23.82
N GLU A 426 -4.33 28.53 -24.79
CA GLU A 426 -4.63 28.07 -26.15
C GLU A 426 -4.80 26.54 -26.22
N ALA A 427 -3.92 25.81 -25.54
CA ALA A 427 -3.99 24.36 -25.37
C ALA A 427 -4.92 23.96 -24.21
N PRO A 428 -5.39 22.70 -24.15
CA PRO A 428 -6.15 22.18 -23.01
C PRO A 428 -5.41 22.42 -21.68
N GLN A 429 -6.11 22.99 -20.70
CA GLN A 429 -5.59 23.18 -19.35
C GLN A 429 -6.68 22.94 -18.29
N LEU A 430 -6.24 22.50 -17.12
CA LEU A 430 -7.02 22.32 -15.90
C LEU A 430 -6.44 23.20 -14.80
N SER A 431 -7.19 24.22 -14.41
CA SER A 431 -6.84 25.13 -13.32
C SER A 431 -7.61 24.78 -12.06
N ILE A 432 -6.91 24.38 -11.00
CA ILE A 432 -7.48 24.08 -9.69
C ILE A 432 -7.19 25.26 -8.77
N TYR A 433 -8.22 26.06 -8.49
CA TYR A 433 -8.16 27.17 -7.56
C TYR A 433 -8.60 26.70 -6.17
N TYR A 434 -7.66 26.75 -5.23
CA TYR A 434 -7.85 26.50 -3.80
C TYR A 434 -7.49 27.79 -3.04
N PRO A 435 -8.45 28.74 -2.92
CA PRO A 435 -8.23 30.00 -2.24
C PRO A 435 -7.96 29.75 -0.75
N THR A 436 -6.85 30.26 -0.25
CA THR A 436 -6.38 30.07 1.14
C THR A 436 -7.19 30.81 2.20
N HIS A 437 -8.30 31.45 1.82
CA HIS A 437 -9.08 32.29 2.72
C HIS A 437 -10.34 31.56 3.17
N ASN A 438 -10.53 31.45 4.48
CA ASN A 438 -11.77 30.95 5.11
C ASN A 438 -13.03 31.76 4.75
N SER A 439 -12.92 32.80 3.92
CA SER A 439 -13.99 33.72 3.55
C SER A 439 -14.37 33.68 2.07
N PHE A 440 -13.89 32.70 1.29
CA PHE A 440 -14.42 32.51 -0.06
C PHE A 440 -15.86 32.00 0.05
N GLU A 441 -16.83 32.82 -0.34
CA GLU A 441 -18.19 32.77 0.22
C GLU A 441 -18.94 31.47 -0.09
N VAL A 442 -18.71 30.87 -1.27
CA VAL A 442 -19.54 29.77 -1.77
C VAL A 442 -18.76 28.47 -1.97
N TYR A 443 -17.52 28.55 -2.44
CA TYR A 443 -16.72 27.39 -2.86
C TYR A 443 -15.37 27.37 -2.16
N ASP A 444 -14.98 26.19 -1.69
CA ASP A 444 -13.66 25.95 -1.10
C ASP A 444 -12.65 25.55 -2.20
N VAL A 445 -13.10 24.91 -3.28
CA VAL A 445 -12.29 24.57 -4.46
C VAL A 445 -13.05 24.90 -5.73
N ILE A 446 -12.36 25.40 -6.75
CA ILE A 446 -12.91 25.61 -8.10
C ILE A 446 -11.99 24.96 -9.12
N VAL A 447 -12.55 24.22 -10.07
CA VAL A 447 -11.82 23.61 -11.19
C VAL A 447 -12.32 24.19 -12.49
N VAL A 448 -11.40 24.66 -13.32
CA VAL A 448 -11.71 25.20 -14.63
C VAL A 448 -10.98 24.43 -15.69
N TYR A 449 -11.74 23.80 -16.57
CA TYR A 449 -11.24 23.25 -17.81
C TYR A 449 -11.42 24.27 -18.92
N SER A 450 -10.32 24.63 -19.58
CA SER A 450 -10.34 25.57 -20.70
C SER A 450 -9.51 25.08 -21.86
N GLU A 451 -9.96 25.40 -23.05
CA GLU A 451 -9.34 25.05 -24.31
C GLU A 451 -9.68 26.13 -25.34
N ASN A 452 -8.75 26.44 -26.26
CA ASN A 452 -8.96 27.45 -27.31
C ASN A 452 -9.33 28.83 -26.75
N ARG A 453 -8.67 29.21 -25.63
CA ARG A 453 -8.92 30.46 -24.89
C ARG A 453 -10.37 30.63 -24.43
N LYS A 454 -11.12 29.53 -24.27
CA LYS A 454 -12.49 29.52 -23.76
C LYS A 454 -12.58 28.60 -22.55
N SER A 455 -13.25 29.09 -21.50
CA SER A 455 -13.68 28.23 -20.41
C SER A 455 -14.75 27.30 -20.96
N GLN A 456 -14.47 26.00 -20.96
CA GLN A 456 -15.39 24.99 -21.44
C GLN A 456 -16.27 24.49 -20.30
N CYS A 457 -15.69 24.39 -19.10
CA CYS A 457 -16.36 23.82 -17.94
C CYS A 457 -15.79 24.41 -16.65
N VAL A 458 -16.68 24.81 -15.74
CA VAL A 458 -16.33 25.34 -14.41
C VAL A 458 -17.05 24.53 -13.34
N PHE A 459 -16.30 23.83 -12.50
CA PHE A 459 -16.83 23.05 -11.38
C PHE A 459 -16.50 23.75 -10.06
N GLY A 460 -17.53 23.97 -9.23
CA GLY A 460 -17.36 24.50 -7.88
C GLY A 460 -17.60 23.43 -6.82
N TYR A 461 -16.76 23.39 -5.79
CA TYR A 461 -16.87 22.44 -4.69
C TYR A 461 -16.95 23.18 -3.36
N GLN A 462 -17.96 22.87 -2.57
CA GLN A 462 -18.04 23.27 -1.17
C GLN A 462 -17.85 22.02 -0.31
N LEU A 463 -16.80 22.02 0.49
CA LEU A 463 -16.29 20.92 1.28
C LEU A 463 -16.65 21.13 2.74
N LYS A 464 -17.28 20.12 3.38
CA LYS A 464 -17.62 20.16 4.80
C LYS A 464 -17.27 18.85 5.46
N GLU A 465 -16.42 18.88 6.49
CA GLU A 465 -15.98 17.68 7.22
C GLU A 465 -17.16 16.93 7.88
N GLY A 466 -18.14 17.68 8.38
CA GLY A 466 -19.32 17.17 9.08
C GLY A 466 -20.62 17.22 8.29
N LYS A 467 -21.72 16.97 9.01
CA LYS A 467 -23.06 17.30 8.51
C LYS A 467 -23.23 18.81 8.62
N ALA A 468 -23.46 19.46 7.50
CA ALA A 468 -23.67 20.91 7.43
C ALA A 468 -24.82 21.23 6.47
N THR A 469 -25.47 22.36 6.70
CA THR A 469 -26.48 22.91 5.80
C THR A 469 -25.85 23.90 4.83
N ARG A 470 -26.41 23.96 3.62
CA ARG A 470 -25.97 24.92 2.60
C ARG A 470 -26.67 26.26 2.83
N GLU A 471 -25.89 27.29 3.07
CA GLU A 471 -26.41 28.65 3.26
C GLU A 471 -26.72 29.28 1.89
N HIS A 472 -25.77 29.19 0.96
CA HIS A 472 -25.84 29.84 -0.36
C HIS A 472 -26.38 28.92 -1.47
N ALA A 473 -26.97 29.51 -2.50
CA ALA A 473 -27.28 28.82 -3.74
C ALA A 473 -26.01 28.60 -4.58
N ALA A 474 -26.02 27.57 -5.43
CA ALA A 474 -24.95 27.37 -6.40
C ALA A 474 -24.89 28.57 -7.35
N HIS A 475 -23.68 29.05 -7.61
CA HIS A 475 -23.44 30.12 -8.57
C HIS A 475 -23.84 29.69 -9.99
N SER A 476 -24.56 30.53 -10.73
CA SER A 476 -25.14 30.19 -12.03
C SER A 476 -24.11 29.95 -13.14
N SER A 477 -22.89 30.48 -13.00
CA SER A 477 -21.80 30.27 -13.96
C SER A 477 -21.14 28.89 -13.83
N MET A 478 -21.43 28.14 -12.77
CA MET A 478 -20.86 26.81 -12.58
C MET A 478 -21.60 25.79 -13.44
N SER A 479 -20.85 25.04 -14.25
CA SER A 479 -21.37 23.90 -15.00
C SER A 479 -21.86 22.81 -14.05
N ARG A 480 -21.17 22.60 -12.93
CA ARG A 480 -21.60 21.77 -11.80
C ARG A 480 -21.13 22.34 -10.48
N SER A 481 -21.97 22.24 -9.46
CA SER A 481 -21.63 22.62 -8.08
C SER A 481 -21.83 21.42 -7.15
N PHE A 482 -20.81 21.07 -6.39
CA PHE A 482 -20.81 19.91 -5.50
C PHE A 482 -20.76 20.33 -4.05
N PHE A 483 -21.65 19.76 -3.23
CA PHE A 483 -21.59 19.89 -1.78
C PHE A 483 -21.06 18.60 -1.18
N VAL A 484 -19.74 18.55 -0.97
CA VAL A 484 -19.00 17.34 -0.64
C VAL A 484 -18.82 17.23 0.87
N GLN A 485 -19.53 16.27 1.46
CA GLN A 485 -19.53 16.07 2.92
C GLN A 485 -18.60 14.93 3.31
N GLY A 486 -17.80 15.12 4.35
CA GLY A 486 -17.01 14.05 4.99
C GLY A 486 -17.88 13.03 5.74
N SER A 487 -19.18 13.31 5.90
CA SER A 487 -20.19 12.36 6.35
C SER A 487 -21.34 12.34 5.35
N PRO A 488 -21.12 11.75 4.16
CA PRO A 488 -22.06 11.82 3.06
C PRO A 488 -23.37 11.08 3.37
N PRO A 489 -24.47 11.44 2.70
CA PRO A 489 -25.71 10.68 2.80
C PRO A 489 -25.51 9.24 2.29
N ARG A 490 -26.29 8.30 2.86
CA ARG A 490 -26.29 6.88 2.43
C ARG A 490 -27.08 6.64 1.14
N SER A 491 -28.03 7.53 0.82
CA SER A 491 -28.91 7.40 -0.33
C SER A 491 -28.27 7.94 -1.62
N THR A 492 -28.96 7.79 -2.75
CA THR A 492 -28.54 8.26 -4.08
C THR A 492 -28.09 9.73 -4.11
N ILE A 493 -27.29 10.06 -5.13
CA ILE A 493 -26.92 11.44 -5.45
C ILE A 493 -28.19 12.28 -5.57
N SER A 494 -28.29 13.33 -4.76
CA SER A 494 -29.43 14.25 -4.82
C SER A 494 -28.98 15.58 -5.41
N LYS A 495 -29.77 16.11 -6.34
CA LYS A 495 -29.73 17.53 -6.68
C LYS A 495 -30.72 18.26 -5.79
N ASP A 496 -30.27 19.29 -5.09
CA ASP A 496 -31.17 20.10 -4.27
C ASP A 496 -31.78 21.26 -5.06
N ALA A 497 -32.79 21.91 -4.47
CA ALA A 497 -33.45 23.07 -5.07
C ALA A 497 -32.52 24.29 -5.24
N LYS A 498 -31.34 24.28 -4.58
CA LYS A 498 -30.33 25.34 -4.65
C LYS A 498 -29.26 25.07 -5.72
N GLY A 499 -29.43 24.03 -6.55
CA GLY A 499 -28.54 23.72 -7.67
C GLY A 499 -27.31 22.87 -7.32
N TRP A 500 -27.21 22.37 -6.09
CA TRP A 500 -26.08 21.59 -5.63
C TRP A 500 -26.28 20.08 -5.87
N CYS A 501 -25.25 19.42 -6.39
CA CYS A 501 -25.10 17.98 -6.38
C CYS A 501 -24.52 17.51 -5.03
N VAL A 502 -25.22 16.63 -4.33
CA VAL A 502 -24.73 16.00 -3.10
C VAL A 502 -24.32 14.56 -3.40
N PRO A 503 -23.01 14.27 -3.49
CA PRO A 503 -22.51 12.91 -3.70
C PRO A 503 -22.83 12.03 -2.47
N ASN A 504 -23.11 10.75 -2.73
CA ASN A 504 -23.32 9.75 -1.69
C ASN A 504 -22.00 9.12 -1.26
N LYS A 505 -22.06 8.21 -0.28
CA LYS A 505 -20.87 7.53 0.23
C LYS A 505 -20.08 6.80 -0.86
N GLU A 506 -20.76 6.07 -1.74
CA GLU A 506 -20.11 5.26 -2.77
C GLU A 506 -19.32 6.11 -3.77
N VAL A 507 -19.87 7.27 -4.15
CA VAL A 507 -19.19 8.25 -5.02
C VAL A 507 -17.97 8.86 -4.31
N ILE A 508 -18.11 9.21 -3.03
CA ILE A 508 -16.98 9.72 -2.24
C ILE A 508 -15.88 8.66 -2.13
N ASP A 509 -16.21 7.44 -1.74
CA ASP A 509 -15.24 6.34 -1.61
C ASP A 509 -14.57 6.04 -2.95
N SER A 510 -15.33 6.08 -4.06
CA SER A 510 -14.79 5.92 -5.41
C SER A 510 -13.81 7.02 -5.80
N PHE A 511 -14.11 8.28 -5.47
CA PHE A 511 -13.22 9.42 -5.73
C PHE A 511 -11.96 9.41 -4.85
N PHE A 512 -12.06 8.95 -3.60
CA PHE A 512 -10.88 8.80 -2.76
C PHE A 512 -10.08 7.52 -3.07
N GLY A 513 -10.52 6.72 -4.04
CA GLY A 513 -9.82 5.54 -4.50
C GLY A 513 -9.50 4.53 -3.39
N GLU A 514 -8.55 3.65 -3.67
CA GLU A 514 -8.21 2.57 -2.75
C GLU A 514 -7.56 3.05 -1.46
N SER A 515 -6.66 4.03 -1.55
CA SER A 515 -5.95 4.54 -0.37
C SER A 515 -6.79 5.53 0.43
N GLY A 516 -7.38 6.52 -0.24
CA GLY A 516 -8.01 7.67 0.41
C GLY A 516 -9.32 7.36 1.11
N LYS A 517 -10.06 6.31 0.71
CA LYS A 517 -11.34 5.94 1.35
C LYS A 517 -11.17 5.66 2.85
N HIS A 518 -9.96 5.30 3.27
CA HIS A 518 -9.58 5.06 4.68
C HIS A 518 -9.09 6.31 5.41
N TRP A 519 -8.93 7.43 4.71
CA TRP A 519 -8.42 8.70 5.25
C TRP A 519 -9.54 9.73 5.47
N THR A 520 -10.78 9.39 5.15
CA THR A 520 -11.92 10.31 5.19
C THR A 520 -12.40 10.61 6.62
N PRO A 521 -13.14 11.71 6.83
CA PRO A 521 -13.77 12.01 8.12
C PRO A 521 -14.70 10.90 8.65
N GLN A 522 -15.26 10.08 7.77
CA GLN A 522 -16.02 8.89 8.19
C GLN A 522 -15.13 7.85 8.87
N ALA A 523 -13.94 7.58 8.32
CA ALA A 523 -12.96 6.71 8.95
C ALA A 523 -12.51 7.28 10.31
N TRP A 524 -12.36 8.60 10.41
CA TRP A 524 -12.04 9.27 11.66
C TRP A 524 -13.16 9.05 12.70
N LYS A 525 -14.41 9.30 12.34
CA LYS A 525 -15.54 9.14 13.26
C LYS A 525 -15.72 7.69 13.71
N ALA A 526 -15.58 6.73 12.79
CA ALA A 526 -15.67 5.30 13.12
C ALA A 526 -14.64 4.90 14.18
N PHE A 527 -13.40 5.38 14.05
CA PHE A 527 -12.33 5.09 15.00
C PHE A 527 -12.53 5.76 16.37
N SER A 528 -13.06 6.99 16.39
CA SER A 528 -13.44 7.66 17.65
C SER A 528 -14.57 6.94 18.38
N ALA A 529 -15.57 6.43 17.65
CA ALA A 529 -16.76 5.78 18.22
C ALA A 529 -16.50 4.38 18.79
N ALA A 530 -15.44 3.68 18.36
CA ALA A 530 -15.09 2.34 18.80
C ALA A 530 -14.61 2.24 20.28
N SER A 531 -14.82 3.29 21.08
CA SER A 531 -14.33 3.42 22.45
C SER A 531 -15.33 2.97 23.54
N ASN A 532 -16.56 2.57 23.18
CA ASN A 532 -17.63 2.29 24.15
C ASN A 532 -18.05 0.81 24.32
N ASP A 533 -17.53 -0.12 23.50
CA ASP A 533 -17.99 -1.52 23.49
C ASP A 533 -16.92 -2.53 24.00
N GLY A 534 -15.94 -2.08 24.80
CA GLY A 534 -14.80 -2.90 25.25
C GLY A 534 -14.70 -3.07 26.75
#